data_AF-A0A7C3UQY9-F1
#
_entry.id   AF-A0A7C3UQY9-F1
#
_cell.length_a   1.000
_cell.length_b   1.000
_cell.length_c   1.000
_cell.angle_alpha   90.00
_cell.angle_beta   90.00
_cell.angle_gamma   90.00
#
_symmetry.space_group_name_H-M   'P 1'
#
loop_
_entity.id
_entity.type
_entity.pdbx_description
1 polymer ?
#
loop_
_entity_poly.entity_id
_entity_poly.type
_entity_poly.pdbx_seq_one_letter_code
_entity_poly.pdbx_strand_id
1 'polypeptide(L)'
;MAFKVITRTSWAPNYLTIELEDVYNIFSSYPLVSKKFFKDLVNNIERKNHYWAEAGFQEIIANGQRYEPHDWIFIWAIDFKDRLFWILFSRAVELGGRG
;
A
#
# COMPACT_ATOMS: atom_id res chain seq x y z
N MET A 1 7.52 -12.45 -6.49
CA MET A 1 8.53 -11.43 -6.13
C MET A 1 8.40 -11.11 -4.64
N ALA A 2 9.37 -10.51 -3.97
CA ALA A 2 9.19 -10.02 -2.59
C ALA A 2 9.42 -8.51 -2.59
N PHE A 3 8.46 -7.75 -2.06
CA PHE A 3 8.56 -6.30 -1.97
C PHE A 3 8.93 -5.91 -0.55
N LYS A 4 9.92 -5.03 -0.42
CA LYS A 4 10.33 -4.43 0.84
C LYS A 4 9.95 -2.96 0.83
N VAL A 5 9.10 -2.57 1.77
CA VAL A 5 8.64 -1.19 1.96
C VAL A 5 9.30 -0.61 3.20
N ILE A 6 9.91 0.57 3.05
CA ILE A 6 10.42 1.36 4.16
C ILE A 6 9.53 2.59 4.29
N THR A 7 8.90 2.74 5.46
CA THR A 7 7.89 3.77 5.71
C THR A 7 8.02 4.34 7.11
N ARG A 8 7.57 5.60 7.28
CA ARG A 8 7.38 6.23 8.57
C ARG A 8 5.89 6.39 8.83
N THR A 9 5.43 5.90 9.98
CA THR A 9 4.04 6.07 10.43
C THR A 9 4.00 6.96 11.66
N SER A 10 2.87 7.61 11.92
CA SER A 10 2.74 8.53 13.06
C SER A 10 2.81 7.82 14.41
N TRP A 11 2.44 6.54 14.44
CA TRP A 11 2.33 5.72 15.65
C TRP A 11 3.60 4.91 15.96
N ALA A 12 4.54 4.80 15.01
CA ALA A 12 5.82 4.12 15.24
C ALA A 12 6.92 5.14 15.55
N PRO A 13 7.76 4.90 16.58
CA PRO A 13 8.84 5.82 16.93
C PRO A 13 9.98 5.83 15.89
N ASN A 14 10.11 4.76 15.10
CA ASN A 14 11.17 4.56 14.12
C ASN A 14 10.60 4.18 12.76
N TYR A 15 11.45 4.19 11.73
CA TYR A 15 11.13 3.63 10.43
C TYR A 15 10.74 2.15 10.53
N LEU A 16 9.68 1.79 9.82
CA LEU A 16 9.23 0.42 9.68
C LEU A 16 9.74 -0.14 8.36
N THR A 17 10.26 -1.36 8.42
CA THR A 17 10.59 -2.17 7.27
C THR A 17 9.57 -3.30 7.17
N ILE A 18 8.86 -3.37 6.05
CA ILE A 18 7.73 -4.27 5.85
C ILE A 18 8.02 -5.12 4.63
N GLU A 19 7.99 -6.43 4.80
CA GLU A 19 8.09 -7.40 3.72
C GLU A 19 6.69 -7.81 3.27
N LEU A 20 6.43 -7.68 1.98
CA LEU A 20 5.14 -7.95 1.38
C LEU A 20 5.25 -9.14 0.42
N GLU A 21 4.25 -10.02 0.51
CA GLU A 21 4.06 -11.09 -0.44
C GLU A 21 3.49 -10.55 -1.75
N ASP A 22 3.96 -11.11 -2.85
CA ASP A 22 3.48 -10.79 -4.18
C ASP A 22 2.20 -11.57 -4.49
N VAL A 23 1.11 -10.82 -4.64
CA VAL A 23 -0.23 -11.33 -4.94
C VAL A 23 -0.30 -12.09 -6.27
N TYR A 24 0.65 -11.86 -7.19
CA TYR A 24 0.76 -12.62 -8.43
C TYR A 24 0.92 -14.12 -8.16
N ASN A 25 1.62 -14.51 -7.10
CA ASN A 25 1.78 -15.92 -6.73
C ASN A 25 0.46 -16.60 -6.35
N ILE A 26 -0.53 -15.81 -5.91
CA ILE A 26 -1.83 -16.31 -5.46
C ILE A 26 -2.85 -16.26 -6.60
N PHE A 27 -2.91 -15.13 -7.32
CA PHE A 27 -3.94 -14.87 -8.34
C PHE A 27 -3.46 -15.10 -9.77
N SER A 28 -2.19 -15.47 -9.97
CA SER A 28 -1.53 -15.58 -11.28
C SER A 28 -1.64 -14.30 -12.14
N SER A 29 -1.97 -13.17 -11.52
CA SER A 29 -2.18 -11.86 -12.14
C SER A 29 -2.19 -10.77 -11.06
N TYR A 30 -1.89 -9.53 -11.45
CA TYR A 30 -2.11 -8.38 -10.58
C TYR A 30 -3.56 -7.90 -10.72
N PRO A 31 -4.36 -7.90 -9.64
CA PRO A 31 -5.74 -7.45 -9.71
C PRO A 31 -5.81 -5.95 -10.01
N LEU A 32 -6.68 -5.58 -10.95
CA LEU A 32 -6.96 -4.18 -11.26
C LEU A 32 -7.87 -3.57 -10.20
N VAL A 33 -7.44 -2.45 -9.64
CA VAL A 33 -8.21 -1.74 -8.62
C VAL A 33 -8.83 -0.50 -9.24
N SER A 34 -10.16 -0.46 -9.27
CA SER A 34 -10.90 0.64 -9.90
C SER A 34 -10.79 1.95 -9.11
N LYS A 35 -10.94 3.09 -9.80
CA LYS A 35 -11.05 4.42 -9.16
C LYS A 35 -12.13 4.49 -8.10
N LYS A 36 -13.21 3.71 -8.25
CA LYS A 36 -14.31 3.65 -7.29
C LYS A 36 -13.84 3.19 -5.91
N PHE A 37 -12.96 2.18 -5.86
CA PHE A 37 -12.40 1.69 -4.60
C PHE A 37 -11.71 2.82 -3.82
N PHE A 38 -10.82 3.56 -4.47
CA PHE A 38 -10.09 4.66 -3.83
C PHE A 38 -11.03 5.80 -3.41
N LYS A 39 -12.06 6.11 -4.21
CA LYS A 39 -13.08 7.09 -3.83
C LYS A 39 -13.84 6.67 -2.57
N ASP A 40 -14.26 5.41 -2.51
CA ASP A 40 -14.98 4.86 -1.36
C ASP A 40 -14.08 4.82 -0.11
N LEU A 41 -12.78 4.51 -0.28
CA LEU A 41 -11.79 4.56 0.79
C LEU A 41 -11.64 5.98 1.37
N VAL A 42 -11.43 6.99 0.51
CA VAL A 42 -11.30 8.40 0.93
C VAL A 42 -12.57 8.87 1.65
N ASN A 43 -13.74 8.58 1.08
CA ASN A 43 -15.02 8.92 1.71
C ASN A 43 -15.16 8.31 3.11
N ASN A 44 -14.68 7.08 3.31
CA ASN A 44 -14.73 6.43 4.61
C ASN A 44 -13.79 7.10 5.61
N ILE A 45 -12.57 7.43 5.19
CA ILE A 45 -11.58 8.14 6.03
C ILE A 45 -12.14 9.49 6.48
N GLU A 46 -12.70 10.27 5.57
CA GLU A 46 -13.25 11.61 5.88
C GLU A 46 -14.47 11.56 6.79
N ARG A 47 -15.29 10.50 6.71
CA ARG A 47 -16.56 10.40 7.46
C ARG A 47 -16.42 9.80 8.85
N LYS A 48 -15.28 9.19 9.18
CA LYS A 48 -15.12 8.42 10.42
C LYS A 48 -13.86 8.88 11.15
N ASN A 49 -14.04 9.37 12.36
CA ASN A 49 -12.97 9.94 13.19
C ASN A 49 -11.91 8.92 13.65
N HIS A 50 -12.13 7.62 13.41
CA HIS A 50 -11.19 6.54 13.74
C HIS A 50 -10.45 6.00 12.51
N TYR A 51 -10.62 6.62 11.35
CA TYR A 51 -9.79 6.38 10.17
C TYR A 51 -8.94 7.60 9.91
N TRP A 52 -7.72 7.39 9.44
CA TRP A 52 -6.76 8.44 9.15
C TRP A 52 -5.97 8.10 7.88
N ALA A 53 -5.51 9.14 7.19
CA ALA A 53 -4.59 9.01 6.08
C ALA A 53 -3.25 9.60 6.51
N GLU A 54 -2.16 8.92 6.17
CA GLU A 54 -0.80 9.38 6.45
C GLU A 54 0.01 9.41 5.17
N ALA A 55 0.83 10.46 5.03
CA ALA A 55 1.90 10.51 4.03
C ALA A 55 3.21 10.11 4.71
N GLY A 56 3.87 9.06 4.23
CA GLY A 56 5.08 8.56 4.89
C GLY A 56 5.88 7.51 4.14
N PHE A 57 5.52 7.24 2.89
CA PHE A 57 6.19 6.25 2.07
C PHE A 57 7.55 6.80 1.58
N GLN A 58 8.66 6.13 1.91
CA GLN A 58 10.00 6.60 1.57
C GLN A 58 10.69 5.77 0.48
N GLU A 59 10.61 4.44 0.54
CA GLU A 59 11.37 3.58 -0.37
C GLU A 59 10.70 2.22 -0.58
N ILE A 60 10.68 1.75 -1.84
CA ILE A 60 10.30 0.38 -2.24
C ILE A 60 11.53 -0.24 -2.85
N ILE A 61 11.84 -1.45 -2.40
CA ILE A 61 12.87 -2.29 -2.97
C ILE A 61 12.24 -3.62 -3.37
N ALA A 62 12.41 -4.03 -4.63
CA ALA A 62 12.05 -5.36 -5.08
C ALA A 62 13.15 -5.88 -6.01
N ASN A 63 13.57 -7.13 -5.82
CA ASN A 63 14.66 -7.76 -6.59
C ASN A 63 15.97 -6.93 -6.63
N GLY A 64 16.27 -6.19 -5.56
CA GLY A 64 17.45 -5.31 -5.50
C GLY A 64 17.33 -4.00 -6.27
N GLN A 65 16.20 -3.75 -6.95
CA GLN A 65 15.89 -2.49 -7.61
C GLN A 65 15.08 -1.59 -6.68
N ARG A 66 15.43 -0.30 -6.66
CA ARG A 66 14.65 0.77 -6.01
C ARG A 66 13.59 1.30 -6.96
N TYR A 67 12.40 1.54 -6.44
CA TYR A 67 11.27 2.08 -7.19
C TYR A 67 10.92 3.49 -6.72
N GLU A 68 10.42 4.29 -7.66
CA GLU A 68 10.02 5.67 -7.43
C GLU A 68 8.78 5.76 -6.52
N PRO A 69 8.85 6.44 -5.38
CA PRO A 69 7.76 6.50 -4.41
C PRO A 69 6.41 6.99 -4.92
N HIS A 70 6.41 7.90 -5.89
CA HIS A 70 5.20 8.56 -6.40
C HIS A 70 4.32 7.64 -7.27
N ASP A 71 4.91 6.55 -7.78
CA ASP A 71 4.22 5.54 -8.58
C ASP A 71 3.47 4.52 -7.74
N TRP A 72 3.49 4.66 -6.41
CA TRP A 72 2.90 3.67 -5.53
C TRP A 72 1.97 4.30 -4.49
N ILE A 73 1.00 3.52 -4.05
CA ILE A 73 0.12 3.84 -2.94
C ILE A 73 0.28 2.74 -1.91
N PHE A 74 0.82 3.10 -0.75
CA PHE A 74 0.95 2.20 0.39
C PHE A 74 -0.21 2.44 1.35
N ILE A 75 -1.00 1.40 1.61
CA ILE A 75 -2.13 1.43 2.54
C ILE A 75 -1.82 0.50 3.69
N TRP A 76 -2.05 0.99 4.90
CA TRP A 76 -2.05 0.17 6.09
C TRP A 76 -3.36 0.37 6.85
N ALA A 77 -3.88 -0.68 7.44
CA ALA A 77 -5.17 -0.64 8.15
C ALA A 77 -5.22 -1.69 9.24
N ILE A 78 -6.03 -1.42 10.27
CA ILE A 78 -6.35 -2.36 11.34
C ILE A 78 -7.79 -2.83 11.13
N ASP A 79 -8.04 -4.14 11.14
CA ASP A 79 -9.41 -4.67 11.06
C ASP A 79 -10.12 -4.73 12.42
N PHE A 80 -11.37 -5.19 12.40
CA PHE A 80 -12.22 -5.38 13.58
C PHE A 80 -11.70 -6.41 14.60
N LYS A 81 -10.60 -7.12 14.31
CA LYS A 81 -9.92 -8.05 15.22
C LYS A 81 -8.54 -7.52 15.63
N ASP A 82 -8.30 -6.23 15.48
CA ASP A 82 -7.02 -5.58 15.79
C ASP A 82 -5.83 -6.14 15.00
N ARG A 83 -6.07 -6.69 13.80
CA ARG A 83 -5.02 -7.20 12.93
C ARG A 83 -4.56 -6.10 11.98
N LEU A 84 -3.25 -5.91 11.88
CA LEU A 84 -2.65 -4.95 10.97
C LEU A 84 -2.42 -5.58 9.60
N PHE A 85 -2.85 -4.90 8.55
CA PHE A 85 -2.64 -5.29 7.16
C PHE A 85 -1.94 -4.19 6.41
N TRP A 86 -1.11 -4.58 5.44
CA TRP A 86 -0.39 -3.70 4.56
C TRP A 86 -0.64 -4.11 3.12
N ILE A 87 -0.96 -3.15 2.26
CA ILE A 87 -1.21 -3.38 0.85
C ILE A 87 -0.47 -2.30 0.07
N LEU A 88 0.23 -2.72 -0.97
CA LEU A 88 0.98 -1.85 -1.86
C LEU A 88 0.35 -1.91 -3.26
N PHE A 89 -0.11 -0.76 -3.75
CA PHE A 89 -0.69 -0.62 -5.09
C PHE A 89 0.28 0.11 -6.01
N SER A 90 0.48 -0.44 -7.20
CA SER A 90 1.18 0.26 -8.28
C SER A 90 0.22 1.15 -9.05
N ARG A 91 0.64 2.39 -9.31
CA ARG A 91 0.02 3.34 -10.24
C ARG A 91 0.65 3.27 -11.62
N ALA A 92 1.81 2.61 -11.75
CA ALA A 92 2.55 2.51 -12.98
C ALA A 92 1.84 1.60 -13.99
N VAL A 93 1.60 2.12 -15.19
CA VAL A 93 0.86 1.43 -16.26
C VAL A 93 1.61 0.19 -16.75
N GLU A 94 2.94 0.25 -16.74
CA GLU A 94 3.86 -0.82 -17.14
C GLU A 94 3.84 -2.06 -16.22
N LEU A 95 3.37 -1.93 -14.98
CA LEU A 95 3.18 -3.05 -14.05
C LEU A 95 1.74 -3.56 -14.05
N GLY A 96 0.94 -3.16 -15.05
CA GLY A 96 -0.46 -3.56 -15.19
C GLY A 96 -1.47 -2.58 -14.60
N GLY A 97 -1.06 -1.41 -14.09
CA GLY A 97 -1.98 -0.41 -13.55
C GLY A 97 -2.78 0.30 -14.65
N ARG A 98 -4.06 -0.01 -14.84
CA ARG A 98 -4.99 0.89 -15.56
C ARG A 98 -5.91 1.56 -14.54
N GLY A 99 -5.35 2.55 -13.85
CA GLY A 99 -6.08 3.47 -12.97
C GLY A 99 -6.95 4.43 -13.74
#